data_AF-A0A5P9HQH8-F1
#
_entry.id   AF-A0A5P9HQH8-F1
#
_cell.length_a   1.000
_cell.length_b   1.000
_cell.length_c   1.000
_cell.angle_alpha   90.00
_cell.angle_beta   90.00
_cell.angle_gamma   90.00
#
_symmetry.space_group_name_H-M   'P 1'
#
loop_
_entity.id
_entity.type
_entity.pdbx_description
1 polymer ?
#
loop_
_entity_poly.entity_id
_entity_poly.type
_entity_poly.pdbx_seq_one_letter_code
_entity_poly.pdbx_strand_id
1 'polypeptide(L)'
;MSTMDKDLRVELPLWTIGLLVLMMFFTYHAVEFWNLVFFQFDVFIAETGAFNWKLPTFSWLGISMVSFILFYGIFFVRFKAHNRKSPNKKLLFFSFFRPGELLDDDEMLQQVSKNVTQKIYILYSSVLPVLVLLMFFPLHRFVFIFAIFTILIAQYAMVYWDMKKFFNGRYQFKEIPHIRKANVYVWRGFIIILALLLFLGVGRIVQVHTNSKDLLTNMEECMDKGGTAIVEGGTFWTLSKFSCEKSN
;
A
#
# COMPACT_ATOMS: atom_id res chain seq x y z
N MET A 1 -23.43 32.01 2.59
CA MET A 1 -22.95 30.79 1.92
C MET A 1 -21.54 30.45 2.43
N SER A 2 -21.40 29.95 3.68
CA SER A 2 -20.07 29.64 4.27
C SER A 2 -20.05 28.62 5.43
N THR A 3 -21.11 27.82 5.64
CA THR A 3 -21.19 26.90 6.79
C THR A 3 -21.10 25.40 6.46
N MET A 4 -21.15 24.99 5.18
CA MET A 4 -21.12 23.57 4.78
C MET A 4 -19.71 22.98 4.64
N ASP A 5 -18.67 23.80 4.50
CA ASP A 5 -17.26 23.35 4.41
C ASP A 5 -16.73 22.79 5.75
N LYS A 6 -17.55 22.84 6.80
CA LYS A 6 -17.28 22.31 8.15
C LYS A 6 -18.18 21.14 8.54
N ASP A 7 -19.00 20.63 7.61
CA ASP A 7 -19.85 19.48 7.89
C ASP A 7 -19.00 18.22 7.89
N LEU A 8 -18.99 17.53 9.05
CA LEU A 8 -18.17 16.34 9.27
C LEU A 8 -18.46 15.28 8.20
N ARG A 9 -19.68 15.22 7.67
CA ARG A 9 -20.11 14.28 6.63
C ARG A 9 -19.32 14.38 5.32
N VAL A 10 -19.00 15.60 4.91
CA VAL A 10 -18.21 15.86 3.69
C VAL A 10 -16.73 15.58 3.94
N GLU A 11 -16.28 15.79 5.19
CA GLU A 11 -14.93 15.51 5.62
C GLU A 11 -14.67 14.02 5.93
N LEU A 12 -15.71 13.17 6.11
CA LEU A 12 -15.56 11.76 6.48
C LEU A 12 -14.58 11.01 5.57
N PRO A 13 -14.66 11.08 4.23
CA PRO A 13 -13.68 10.41 3.36
C PRO A 13 -12.24 10.90 3.59
N LEU A 14 -12.05 12.17 3.95
CA LEU A 14 -10.73 12.73 4.25
C LEU A 14 -10.17 12.17 5.57
N TRP A 15 -11.02 12.04 6.60
CA TRP A 15 -10.66 11.35 7.83
C TRP A 15 -10.30 9.88 7.55
N THR A 16 -11.01 9.21 6.65
CA THR A 16 -10.67 7.83 6.27
C THR A 16 -9.31 7.75 5.58
N ILE A 17 -8.97 8.71 4.71
CA ILE A 17 -7.63 8.78 4.10
C ILE A 17 -6.56 8.95 5.19
N GLY A 18 -6.77 9.86 6.13
CA GLY A 18 -5.86 10.06 7.26
C GLY A 18 -5.66 8.78 8.08
N LEU A 19 -6.76 8.07 8.36
CA LEU A 19 -6.73 6.78 9.04
C LEU A 19 -5.95 5.73 8.24
N LEU A 20 -6.16 5.64 6.92
CA LEU A 20 -5.46 4.69 6.05
C LEU A 20 -3.95 4.96 6.00
N VAL A 21 -3.52 6.22 5.98
CA VAL A 21 -2.10 6.57 6.05
C VAL A 21 -1.48 6.15 7.38
N LEU A 22 -2.20 6.33 8.49
CA LEU A 22 -1.76 5.85 9.80
C LEU A 22 -1.72 4.31 9.86
N MET A 23 -2.72 3.63 9.29
CA MET A 23 -2.73 2.17 9.16
C MET A 23 -1.56 1.67 8.31
N MET A 24 -1.22 2.37 7.23
CA MET A 24 -0.08 2.05 6.38
C MET A 24 1.24 2.09 7.16
N PHE A 25 1.44 3.13 7.98
CA PHE A 25 2.62 3.26 8.83
C PHE A 25 2.67 2.19 9.94
N PHE A 26 1.54 1.96 10.62
CA PHE A 26 1.47 0.95 11.68
C PHE A 26 1.65 -0.47 11.17
N THR A 27 1.03 -0.84 10.05
CA THR A 27 1.16 -2.19 9.48
C THR A 27 2.61 -2.50 9.12
N TYR A 28 3.36 -1.53 8.61
CA TYR A 28 4.80 -1.67 8.38
C TYR A 28 5.54 -2.06 9.68
N HIS A 29 5.35 -1.28 10.75
CA HIS A 29 6.02 -1.54 12.04
C HIS A 29 5.54 -2.80 12.75
N ALA A 30 4.25 -3.13 12.63
CA ALA A 30 3.69 -4.35 13.19
C ALA A 30 4.27 -5.60 12.52
N VAL A 31 4.44 -5.58 11.19
CA VAL A 31 5.07 -6.68 10.45
C VAL A 31 6.55 -6.82 10.83
N GLU A 32 7.30 -5.72 10.95
CA GLU A 32 8.70 -5.78 11.39
C GLU A 32 8.85 -6.26 12.84
N PHE A 33 7.94 -5.85 13.73
CA PHE A 33 7.88 -6.38 15.09
C PHE A 33 7.67 -7.90 15.09
N TRP A 34 6.70 -8.39 14.32
CA TRP A 34 6.46 -9.83 14.24
C TRP A 34 7.63 -10.58 13.61
N ASN A 35 8.31 -9.96 12.64
CA ASN A 35 9.51 -10.53 12.04
C ASN A 35 10.63 -10.72 13.08
N LEU A 36 10.84 -9.71 13.93
CA LEU A 36 11.81 -9.79 15.03
C LEU A 36 11.45 -10.89 16.03
N VAL A 37 10.18 -10.96 16.45
CA VAL A 37 9.72 -11.93 17.46
C VAL A 37 9.86 -13.37 16.98
N PHE A 38 9.50 -13.66 15.73
CA PHE A 38 9.43 -15.04 15.24
C PHE A 38 10.66 -15.51 14.47
N PHE A 39 11.32 -14.64 13.71
CA PHE A 39 12.42 -15.04 12.82
C PHE A 39 13.79 -14.55 13.29
N GLN A 40 13.85 -13.56 14.18
CA GLN A 40 15.11 -13.00 14.70
C GLN A 40 15.11 -12.99 16.22
N PHE A 41 14.76 -14.13 16.82
CA PHE A 41 14.62 -14.27 18.26
C PHE A 41 15.93 -13.96 19.01
N ASP A 42 17.08 -14.28 18.42
CA ASP A 42 18.41 -14.00 18.97
C ASP A 42 18.74 -12.49 19.01
N VAL A 43 18.09 -11.68 18.18
CA VAL A 43 18.21 -10.21 18.20
C VAL A 43 17.23 -9.62 19.21
N PHE A 44 16.06 -10.27 19.34
CA PHE A 44 14.99 -9.91 20.26
C PHE A 44 15.38 -10.15 21.73
N ILE A 45 16.09 -11.23 22.02
CA ILE A 45 16.70 -11.52 23.32
C ILE A 45 18.17 -11.13 23.27
N ALA A 46 18.59 -10.18 24.11
CA ALA A 46 20.00 -9.83 24.23
C ALA A 46 20.84 -11.02 24.72
N GLU A 47 22.15 -11.02 24.43
CA GLU A 47 23.09 -12.08 24.85
C GLU A 47 23.07 -12.37 26.36
N THR A 48 22.58 -11.43 27.18
CA THR A 48 22.38 -11.57 28.62
C THR A 48 21.14 -12.38 29.01
N GLY A 49 20.36 -12.87 28.04
CA GLY A 49 19.05 -13.49 28.26
C GLY A 49 17.92 -12.50 28.56
N ALA A 50 18.21 -11.19 28.57
CA ALA A 50 17.23 -10.14 28.81
C ALA A 50 16.61 -9.62 27.51
N PHE A 51 15.39 -9.10 27.59
CA PHE A 51 14.71 -8.49 26.44
C PHE A 51 15.44 -7.22 25.94
N ASN A 52 15.66 -7.13 24.64
CA ASN A 52 16.38 -6.02 24.03
C ASN A 52 15.47 -4.80 23.74
N TRP A 53 15.18 -4.00 24.77
CA TRP A 53 14.35 -2.78 24.65
C TRP A 53 14.92 -1.68 23.74
N LYS A 54 16.22 -1.75 23.39
CA LYS A 54 16.89 -0.72 22.59
C LYS A 54 16.62 -0.86 21.09
N LEU A 55 15.88 -1.88 20.66
CA LEU A 55 15.55 -2.04 19.24
C LEU A 55 14.64 -0.91 18.77
N PRO A 56 15.00 -0.21 17.68
CA PRO A 56 14.23 0.93 17.18
C PRO A 56 12.79 0.54 16.81
N THR A 57 12.56 -0.71 16.42
CA THR A 57 11.23 -1.23 16.07
C THR A 57 10.21 -1.07 17.20
N PHE A 58 10.61 -1.22 18.48
CA PHE A 58 9.68 -1.01 19.61
C PHE A 58 9.29 0.45 19.77
N SER A 59 10.26 1.36 19.65
CA SER A 59 9.99 2.80 19.72
C SER A 59 9.04 3.23 18.60
N TRP A 60 9.29 2.79 17.36
CA TRP A 60 8.43 3.11 16.22
C TRP A 60 7.03 2.49 16.33
N LEU A 61 6.93 1.25 16.78
CA LEU A 61 5.63 0.62 17.05
C LEU A 61 4.86 1.39 18.12
N GLY A 62 5.51 1.77 19.22
CA GLY A 62 4.92 2.59 20.27
C GLY A 62 4.42 3.94 19.75
N ILE A 63 5.23 4.65 18.97
CA ILE A 63 4.84 5.92 18.33
C ILE A 63 3.62 5.73 17.41
N SER A 64 3.58 4.65 16.64
CA SER A 64 2.44 4.36 15.75
C SER A 64 1.15 4.07 16.54
N MET A 65 1.23 3.34 17.65
CA MET A 65 0.07 3.09 18.55
C MET A 65 -0.42 4.38 19.20
N VAL A 66 0.48 5.22 19.72
CA VAL A 66 0.12 6.52 20.30
C VAL A 66 -0.54 7.42 19.24
N SER A 67 -0.02 7.43 18.01
CA SER A 67 -0.60 8.20 16.91
C SER A 67 -2.04 7.78 16.59
N PHE A 68 -2.34 6.48 16.64
CA PHE A 68 -3.71 5.98 16.51
C PHE A 68 -4.64 6.46 17.62
N ILE A 69 -4.18 6.34 18.87
CA ILE A 69 -4.98 6.75 20.03
C ILE A 69 -5.30 8.24 19.93
N LEU A 70 -4.32 9.07 19.56
CA LEU A 70 -4.50 10.50 19.33
C LEU A 70 -5.49 10.77 18.18
N PHE A 71 -5.34 10.07 17.05
CA PHE A 71 -6.23 10.22 15.90
C PHE A 71 -7.70 9.91 16.26
N TYR A 72 -7.95 8.76 16.89
CA TYR A 72 -9.30 8.38 17.33
C TYR A 72 -9.83 9.32 18.41
N GLY A 73 -8.98 9.79 19.33
CA GLY A 73 -9.35 10.78 20.34
C GLY A 73 -9.84 12.10 19.72
N ILE A 74 -9.07 12.65 18.77
CA ILE A 74 -9.45 13.88 18.05
C ILE A 74 -10.75 13.66 17.27
N PHE A 75 -10.84 12.53 16.55
CA PHE A 75 -12.03 12.20 15.78
C PHE A 75 -13.26 12.08 16.69
N PHE A 76 -13.14 11.40 17.84
CA PHE A 76 -14.25 11.23 18.79
C PHE A 76 -14.76 12.56 19.34
N VAL A 77 -13.87 13.49 19.66
CA VAL A 77 -14.24 14.83 20.11
C VAL A 77 -15.03 15.56 19.02
N ARG A 78 -14.56 15.50 17.76
CA ARG A 78 -15.22 16.14 16.61
C ARG A 78 -16.58 15.49 16.31
N PHE A 79 -16.66 14.17 16.38
CA PHE A 79 -17.89 13.39 16.22
C PHE A 79 -18.94 13.75 17.28
N LYS A 80 -18.56 13.80 18.56
CA LYS A 80 -19.46 14.19 19.65
C LYS A 80 -19.94 15.63 19.48
N ALA A 81 -19.06 16.54 19.07
CA ALA A 81 -19.42 17.92 18.80
C ALA A 81 -20.41 18.04 17.63
N HIS A 82 -20.24 17.25 16.57
CA HIS A 82 -21.16 17.22 15.43
C HIS A 82 -22.54 16.67 15.83
N ASN A 83 -22.60 15.52 16.51
CA ASN A 83 -23.86 14.91 16.96
C ASN A 83 -24.64 15.79 17.94
N ARG A 84 -23.96 16.60 18.75
CA ARG A 84 -24.60 17.58 19.64
C ARG A 84 -25.19 18.78 18.87
N LYS A 85 -24.56 19.19 17.77
CA LYS A 85 -25.01 20.33 16.95
C LYS A 85 -26.14 19.97 15.97
N SER A 86 -26.21 18.71 15.54
CA SER A 86 -27.20 18.25 14.57
C SER A 86 -27.96 17.01 15.07
N PRO A 87 -28.86 17.19 16.07
CA PRO A 87 -29.57 16.06 16.69
C PRO A 87 -30.50 15.31 15.73
N ASN A 88 -30.97 15.96 14.66
CA ASN A 88 -31.84 15.36 13.64
C ASN A 88 -31.07 14.59 12.57
N LYS A 89 -29.73 14.70 12.51
CA LYS A 89 -28.87 14.00 11.54
C LYS A 89 -27.65 13.41 12.24
N LYS A 90 -27.89 12.52 13.21
CA LYS A 90 -26.82 11.90 14.00
C LYS A 90 -26.00 10.94 13.13
N LEU A 91 -24.69 11.01 13.29
CA LEU A 91 -23.77 10.01 12.75
C LEU A 91 -23.66 8.85 13.73
N LEU A 92 -23.70 7.62 13.24
CA LEU A 92 -23.39 6.44 14.03
C LEU A 92 -21.86 6.31 14.14
N PHE A 93 -21.37 5.77 15.26
CA PHE A 93 -19.92 5.68 15.47
C PHE A 93 -19.22 4.80 14.41
N PHE A 94 -19.92 3.77 13.89
CA PHE A 94 -19.44 2.90 12.81
C PHE A 94 -19.73 3.43 11.39
N SER A 95 -20.17 4.68 11.25
CA SER A 95 -20.45 5.32 9.96
C SER A 95 -19.24 5.36 9.02
N PHE A 96 -18.02 5.18 9.51
CA PHE A 96 -16.82 5.00 8.67
C PHE A 96 -16.94 3.86 7.65
N PHE A 97 -17.61 2.77 8.03
CA PHE A 97 -17.76 1.58 7.17
C PHE A 97 -18.95 1.68 6.21
N ARG A 98 -19.84 2.66 6.42
CA ARG A 98 -21.04 2.87 5.59
C ARG A 98 -21.22 4.36 5.27
N PRO A 99 -20.33 4.95 4.45
CA PRO A 99 -20.50 6.34 4.01
C PRO A 99 -21.73 6.53 3.10
N GLY A 100 -22.20 5.47 2.43
CA GLY A 100 -23.33 5.54 1.48
C GLY A 100 -24.67 5.87 2.14
N GLU A 101 -25.01 5.15 3.22
CA GLU A 101 -26.31 5.30 3.91
C GLU A 101 -26.52 6.71 4.52
N LEU A 102 -25.47 7.49 4.71
CA LEU A 102 -25.51 8.83 5.32
C LEU A 102 -25.92 9.95 4.36
N LEU A 103 -25.95 9.65 3.07
CA LEU A 103 -26.16 10.61 1.98
C LEU A 103 -27.31 10.21 1.06
N ASP A 104 -27.93 9.05 1.30
CA ASP A 104 -29.02 8.50 0.47
C ASP A 104 -30.39 9.14 0.72
N ASP A 105 -30.48 10.16 1.58
CA ASP A 105 -31.72 10.91 1.84
C ASP A 105 -32.16 11.80 0.65
N ASP A 106 -31.28 12.02 -0.34
CA ASP A 106 -31.53 12.89 -1.51
C ASP A 106 -31.24 12.13 -2.81
N GLU A 107 -32.21 12.12 -3.73
CA GLU A 107 -32.12 11.44 -5.03
C GLU A 107 -30.91 11.92 -5.85
N MET A 108 -30.55 13.20 -5.76
CA MET A 108 -29.38 13.74 -6.47
C MET A 108 -28.07 13.20 -5.90
N LEU A 109 -27.97 13.04 -4.59
CA LEU A 109 -26.79 12.45 -3.94
C LEU A 109 -26.64 10.98 -4.29
N GLN A 110 -27.74 10.25 -4.42
CA GLN A 110 -27.73 8.86 -4.87
C GLN A 110 -27.15 8.72 -6.29
N GLN A 111 -27.47 9.65 -7.19
CA GLN A 111 -26.92 9.66 -8.55
C GLN A 111 -25.41 9.97 -8.55
N VAL A 112 -24.95 10.89 -7.70
CA VAL A 112 -23.52 11.16 -7.51
C VAL A 112 -22.80 9.91 -6.99
N SER A 113 -23.36 9.26 -5.97
CA SER A 113 -22.81 8.03 -5.40
C SER A 113 -22.67 6.92 -6.45
N LYS A 114 -23.71 6.71 -7.28
CA LYS A 114 -23.66 5.76 -8.41
C LYS A 114 -22.53 6.08 -9.40
N ASN A 115 -22.38 7.34 -9.79
CA ASN A 115 -21.31 7.78 -10.69
C ASN A 115 -19.91 7.58 -10.09
N VAL A 116 -19.73 7.90 -8.81
CA VAL A 116 -18.46 7.71 -8.10
C VAL A 116 -18.12 6.23 -8.00
N THR A 117 -19.09 5.39 -7.64
CA THR A 117 -18.94 3.94 -7.57
C THR A 117 -18.53 3.35 -8.92
N GLN A 118 -19.13 3.81 -10.02
CA GLN A 118 -18.70 3.38 -11.37
C GLN A 118 -17.23 3.75 -11.66
N LYS A 119 -16.76 4.94 -11.28
CA LYS A 119 -15.35 5.32 -11.42
C LYS A 119 -14.43 4.42 -10.59
N ILE A 120 -14.84 4.09 -9.38
CA ILE A 120 -14.10 3.18 -8.49
C ILE A 120 -14.03 1.78 -9.10
N TYR A 121 -15.12 1.27 -9.70
CA TYR A 121 -15.08 0.01 -10.42
C TYR A 121 -14.09 0.02 -11.60
N ILE A 122 -14.02 1.12 -12.34
CA ILE A 122 -13.03 1.29 -13.42
C ILE A 122 -11.59 1.31 -12.84
N LEU A 123 -11.38 1.96 -11.70
CA LEU A 123 -10.10 1.94 -10.98
C LEU A 123 -9.70 0.51 -10.58
N TYR A 124 -10.58 -0.23 -9.90
CA TYR A 124 -10.25 -1.59 -9.45
C TYR A 124 -10.06 -2.57 -10.62
N SER A 125 -10.91 -2.50 -11.64
CA SER A 125 -10.77 -3.37 -12.82
C SER A 125 -9.48 -3.13 -13.61
N SER A 126 -8.92 -1.92 -13.55
CA SER A 126 -7.64 -1.60 -14.19
C SER A 126 -6.43 -1.90 -13.29
N VAL A 127 -6.52 -1.60 -12.00
CA VAL A 127 -5.37 -1.73 -11.08
C VAL A 127 -5.17 -3.15 -10.57
N LEU A 128 -6.23 -3.93 -10.35
CA LEU A 128 -6.09 -5.30 -9.84
C LEU A 128 -5.25 -6.21 -10.77
N PRO A 129 -5.46 -6.22 -12.10
CA PRO A 129 -4.58 -6.97 -13.00
C PRO A 129 -3.12 -6.53 -12.92
N VAL A 130 -2.86 -5.22 -12.79
CA VAL A 130 -1.50 -4.68 -12.63
C VAL A 130 -0.88 -5.14 -11.32
N LEU A 131 -1.67 -5.17 -10.23
CA LEU A 131 -1.23 -5.67 -8.93
C LEU A 131 -0.87 -7.17 -9.00
N VAL A 132 -1.67 -7.96 -9.71
CA VAL A 132 -1.38 -9.40 -9.94
C VAL A 132 -0.12 -9.57 -10.78
N LEU A 133 0.08 -8.77 -11.84
CA LEU A 133 1.33 -8.77 -12.60
C LEU A 133 2.53 -8.41 -11.74
N LEU A 134 2.37 -7.43 -10.84
CA LEU A 134 3.42 -7.03 -9.91
C LEU A 134 3.82 -8.17 -8.97
N MET A 135 2.91 -9.10 -8.64
CA MET A 135 3.20 -10.26 -7.78
C MET A 135 4.11 -11.29 -8.44
N PHE A 136 4.24 -11.31 -9.77
CA PHE A 136 5.23 -12.16 -10.45
C PHE A 136 6.67 -11.69 -10.20
N PHE A 137 6.86 -10.46 -9.71
CA PHE A 137 8.17 -9.93 -9.34
C PHE A 137 8.45 -10.25 -7.86
N PRO A 138 9.66 -10.74 -7.53
CA PRO A 138 10.07 -10.97 -6.16
C PRO A 138 10.39 -9.63 -5.47
N LEU A 139 9.36 -8.81 -5.31
CA LEU A 139 9.39 -7.53 -4.62
C LEU A 139 9.21 -7.76 -3.12
N HIS A 140 9.73 -6.82 -2.33
CA HIS A 140 9.53 -6.85 -0.90
C HIS A 140 8.03 -6.83 -0.56
N ARG A 141 7.60 -7.62 0.44
CA ARG A 141 6.19 -7.70 0.88
C ARG A 141 5.52 -6.35 1.13
N PHE A 142 6.30 -5.35 1.56
CA PHE A 142 5.83 -3.98 1.80
C PHE A 142 5.40 -3.23 0.55
N VAL A 143 5.93 -3.56 -0.62
CA VAL A 143 5.50 -2.94 -1.88
C VAL A 143 4.03 -3.26 -2.14
N PHE A 144 3.59 -4.49 -1.87
CA PHE A 144 2.19 -4.90 -2.04
C PHE A 144 1.28 -4.27 -0.99
N ILE A 145 1.72 -4.23 0.27
CA ILE A 145 0.97 -3.57 1.36
C ILE A 145 0.75 -2.09 1.02
N PHE A 146 1.82 -1.39 0.62
CA PHE A 146 1.75 0.01 0.23
C PHE A 146 0.93 0.25 -1.03
N ALA A 147 0.99 -0.64 -2.02
CA ALA A 147 0.15 -0.56 -3.21
C ALA A 147 -1.34 -0.69 -2.84
N ILE A 148 -1.72 -1.64 -1.99
CA ILE A 148 -3.10 -1.80 -1.52
C ILE A 148 -3.58 -0.54 -0.78
N PHE A 149 -2.80 -0.02 0.16
CA PHE A 149 -3.15 1.23 0.87
C PHE A 149 -3.29 2.41 -0.09
N THR A 150 -2.41 2.51 -1.10
CA THR A 150 -2.47 3.57 -2.11
C THR A 150 -3.76 3.50 -2.92
N ILE A 151 -4.21 2.30 -3.30
CA ILE A 151 -5.49 2.09 -4.02
C ILE A 151 -6.67 2.50 -3.14
N LEU A 152 -6.66 2.11 -1.86
CA LEU A 152 -7.71 2.50 -0.91
C LEU A 152 -7.74 4.02 -0.72
N ILE A 153 -6.58 4.66 -0.56
CA ILE A 153 -6.47 6.12 -0.45
C ILE A 153 -7.01 6.80 -1.72
N ALA A 154 -6.65 6.30 -2.91
CA ALA A 154 -7.13 6.82 -4.18
C ALA A 154 -8.66 6.71 -4.30
N GLN A 155 -9.24 5.58 -3.87
CA GLN A 155 -10.70 5.41 -3.80
C GLN A 155 -11.35 6.50 -2.95
N TYR A 156 -10.92 6.69 -1.71
CA TYR A 156 -11.51 7.70 -0.83
C TYR A 156 -11.23 9.14 -1.30
N ALA A 157 -10.10 9.38 -1.96
CA ALA A 157 -9.78 10.67 -2.56
C ALA A 157 -10.73 11.01 -3.72
N MET A 158 -11.06 10.03 -4.57
CA MET A 158 -12.07 10.21 -5.63
C MET A 158 -13.43 10.56 -5.04
N VAL A 159 -13.85 9.85 -3.98
CA VAL A 159 -15.11 10.13 -3.27
C VAL A 159 -15.12 11.56 -2.73
N TYR A 160 -14.06 11.96 -2.02
CA TYR A 160 -13.92 13.30 -1.45
C TYR A 160 -14.02 14.41 -2.51
N TRP A 161 -13.30 14.28 -3.62
CA TRP A 161 -13.30 15.31 -4.66
C TRP A 161 -14.63 15.43 -5.38
N ASP A 162 -15.32 14.31 -5.64
CA ASP A 162 -16.63 14.35 -6.28
C ASP A 162 -17.70 14.91 -5.34
N MET A 163 -17.68 14.54 -4.05
CA MET A 163 -18.54 15.18 -3.03
C MET A 163 -18.27 16.68 -2.94
N LYS A 164 -17.01 17.09 -2.88
CA LYS A 164 -16.63 18.51 -2.84
C LYS A 164 -17.07 19.27 -4.09
N LYS A 165 -17.03 18.65 -5.28
CA LYS A 165 -17.56 19.27 -6.51
C LYS A 165 -19.08 19.41 -6.47
N PHE A 166 -19.78 18.41 -5.95
CA PHE A 166 -21.24 18.44 -5.78
C PHE A 166 -21.68 19.56 -4.85
N PHE A 167 -21.11 19.64 -3.65
CA PHE A 167 -21.46 20.69 -2.69
C PHE A 167 -21.07 22.10 -3.13
N ASN A 168 -20.08 22.24 -4.02
CA ASN A 168 -19.71 23.53 -4.62
C ASN A 168 -20.55 23.89 -5.85
N GLY A 169 -21.56 23.09 -6.23
CA GLY A 169 -22.41 23.36 -7.40
C GLY A 169 -21.72 23.22 -8.76
N ARG A 170 -20.50 22.65 -8.79
CA ARG A 170 -19.69 22.47 -10.02
C ARG A 170 -19.78 21.05 -10.57
N TYR A 171 -20.66 20.22 -10.02
CA TYR A 171 -20.80 18.85 -10.45
C TYR A 171 -21.61 18.77 -11.74
N GLN A 172 -20.99 18.21 -12.77
CA GLN A 172 -21.68 17.91 -14.01
C GLN A 172 -22.02 16.43 -14.02
N PHE A 173 -23.31 16.13 -14.13
CA PHE A 173 -23.79 14.78 -14.41
C PHE A 173 -23.38 14.42 -15.84
N LYS A 174 -22.17 13.87 -15.98
CA LYS A 174 -21.74 13.27 -17.24
C LYS A 174 -22.29 11.86 -17.30
N GLU A 175 -23.08 11.57 -18.32
CA GLU A 175 -23.28 10.20 -18.75
C GLU A 175 -21.90 9.64 -19.12
N ILE A 176 -21.46 8.63 -18.38
CA ILE A 176 -20.18 7.99 -18.66
C ILE A 176 -20.35 7.27 -20.01
N PRO A 177 -19.58 7.62 -21.05
CA PRO A 177 -19.70 6.94 -22.33
C PRO A 177 -19.45 5.45 -22.12
N HIS A 178 -20.25 4.60 -22.78
CA HIS A 178 -20.16 3.14 -22.70
C HIS A 178 -18.70 2.69 -22.58
N ILE A 179 -18.44 1.87 -21.54
CA ILE A 179 -17.16 1.32 -21.03
C ILE A 179 -16.12 0.93 -22.10
N ARG A 180 -16.56 0.72 -23.35
CA ARG A 180 -15.77 0.33 -24.52
C ARG A 180 -14.59 1.25 -24.86
N LYS A 181 -14.71 2.59 -24.75
CA LYS A 181 -13.64 3.51 -25.20
C LYS A 181 -12.53 3.76 -24.17
N ALA A 182 -12.85 3.80 -22.87
CA ALA A 182 -11.85 3.94 -21.82
C ALA A 182 -10.99 2.68 -21.67
N ASN A 183 -11.55 1.51 -21.99
CA ASN A 183 -10.85 0.22 -21.94
C ASN A 183 -9.61 0.20 -22.85
N VAL A 184 -9.65 0.81 -24.04
CA VAL A 184 -8.55 0.70 -25.02
C VAL A 184 -7.25 1.34 -24.54
N TYR A 185 -7.31 2.51 -23.88
CA TYR A 185 -6.11 3.17 -23.38
C TYR A 185 -5.51 2.45 -22.17
N VAL A 186 -6.37 1.94 -21.29
CA VAL A 186 -5.96 1.12 -20.15
C VAL A 186 -5.33 -0.20 -20.64
N TRP A 187 -5.94 -0.86 -21.63
CA TRP A 187 -5.40 -2.08 -22.23
C TRP A 187 -4.06 -1.87 -22.94
N ARG A 188 -3.90 -0.74 -23.64
CA ARG A 188 -2.62 -0.36 -24.25
C ARG A 188 -1.54 -0.11 -23.19
N GLY A 189 -1.88 0.58 -22.11
CA GLY A 189 -0.99 0.76 -20.95
C GLY A 189 -0.60 -0.58 -20.31
N PHE A 190 -1.57 -1.49 -20.16
CA PHE A 190 -1.36 -2.83 -19.62
C PHE A 190 -0.43 -3.67 -20.50
N ILE A 191 -0.62 -3.66 -21.83
CA ILE A 191 0.27 -4.36 -22.77
C ILE A 191 1.70 -3.81 -22.68
N ILE A 192 1.86 -2.48 -22.62
CA ILE A 192 3.19 -1.86 -22.54
C ILE A 192 3.88 -2.25 -21.23
N ILE A 193 3.17 -2.20 -20.10
CA ILE A 193 3.70 -2.61 -18.80
C ILE A 193 4.06 -4.11 -18.83
N LEU A 194 3.19 -4.97 -19.36
CA LEU A 194 3.46 -6.41 -19.51
C LEU A 194 4.72 -6.66 -20.36
N ALA A 195 4.88 -5.94 -21.47
CA ALA A 195 6.04 -6.06 -22.34
C ALA A 195 7.34 -5.59 -21.64
N LEU A 196 7.26 -4.50 -20.87
CA LEU A 196 8.40 -3.95 -20.12
C LEU A 196 8.80 -4.89 -18.97
N LEU A 197 7.82 -5.50 -18.30
CA LEU A 197 8.01 -6.51 -17.26
C LEU A 197 8.62 -7.80 -17.82
N LEU A 198 8.16 -8.27 -18.99
CA LEU A 198 8.78 -9.40 -19.69
C LEU A 198 10.22 -9.09 -20.10
N PHE A 199 10.48 -7.88 -20.62
CA PHE A 199 11.82 -7.45 -21.01
C PHE A 199 12.80 -7.42 -19.82
N LEU A 200 12.38 -6.85 -18.69
CA LEU A 200 13.17 -6.83 -17.46
C LEU A 200 13.40 -8.25 -16.90
N GLY A 201 12.38 -9.11 -16.94
CA GLY A 201 12.49 -10.51 -16.52
C GLY A 201 13.50 -11.29 -17.36
N VAL A 202 13.41 -11.21 -18.69
CA VAL A 202 14.35 -11.86 -19.61
C VAL A 202 15.76 -11.32 -19.43
N GLY A 203 15.93 -9.99 -19.30
CA GLY A 203 17.22 -9.37 -19.04
C GLY A 203 17.88 -9.89 -17.76
N ARG A 204 17.10 -10.11 -16.69
CA ARG A 204 17.61 -10.68 -15.44
C ARG A 204 17.95 -12.16 -15.56
N ILE A 205 17.15 -12.96 -16.27
CA ILE A 205 17.47 -14.38 -16.53
C ILE A 205 18.81 -14.48 -17.28
N VAL A 206 19.02 -13.63 -18.29
CA VAL A 206 20.29 -13.58 -19.03
C VAL A 206 21.44 -13.19 -18.10
N GLN A 207 21.25 -12.16 -17.27
CA GLN A 207 22.27 -11.71 -16.32
C GLN A 207 22.66 -12.77 -15.27
N VAL A 208 21.67 -13.52 -14.75
CA VAL A 208 21.92 -14.64 -13.84
C VAL A 208 22.68 -15.76 -14.56
N HIS A 209 22.29 -16.07 -15.80
CA HIS A 209 22.94 -17.11 -16.58
C HIS A 209 24.41 -16.78 -16.90
N THR A 210 24.71 -15.53 -17.31
CA THR A 210 26.09 -15.09 -17.56
C THR A 210 26.91 -15.10 -16.28
N ASN A 211 26.37 -14.57 -15.18
CA ASN A 211 27.07 -14.55 -13.90
C ASN A 211 27.33 -15.97 -13.36
N SER A 212 26.41 -16.91 -13.59
CA SER A 212 26.61 -18.31 -13.18
C SER A 212 27.74 -19.00 -13.95
N LYS A 213 27.91 -18.67 -15.25
CA LYS A 213 29.03 -19.18 -16.06
C LYS A 213 30.36 -18.61 -15.58
N ASP A 214 30.43 -17.29 -15.37
CA ASP A 214 31.64 -16.62 -14.90
C ASP A 214 32.07 -17.17 -13.53
N LEU A 215 31.11 -17.42 -12.63
CA LEU A 215 31.35 -18.06 -11.34
C LEU A 215 31.96 -19.46 -11.47
N LEU A 216 31.41 -20.31 -12.34
CA LEU A 216 31.91 -21.67 -12.55
C LEU A 216 33.37 -21.66 -13.03
N THR A 217 33.70 -20.82 -14.01
CA THR A 217 35.09 -20.66 -14.49
C THR A 217 36.04 -20.17 -13.38
N ASN A 218 35.61 -19.19 -12.57
CA ASN A 218 36.43 -18.69 -11.47
C ASN A 218 36.61 -19.73 -10.34
N MET A 219 35.61 -20.60 -10.14
CA MET A 219 35.70 -21.73 -9.19
C MET A 219 36.68 -22.79 -9.68
N GLU A 220 36.62 -23.16 -10.96
CA GLU A 220 37.57 -24.10 -11.57
C GLU A 220 39.01 -23.60 -11.44
N GLU A 221 39.28 -22.34 -11.76
CA GLU A 221 40.63 -21.76 -11.61
C GLU A 221 41.12 -21.71 -10.15
N CYS A 222 40.21 -21.53 -9.19
CA CYS A 222 40.55 -21.54 -7.76
C CYS A 222 40.90 -22.94 -7.27
N MET A 223 40.14 -23.95 -7.70
CA MET A 223 40.39 -25.35 -7.34
C MET A 223 41.69 -25.86 -7.98
N ASP A 224 41.99 -25.48 -9.22
CA ASP A 224 43.27 -25.80 -9.88
C ASP A 224 44.48 -25.23 -9.15
N LYS A 225 44.31 -24.09 -8.46
CA LYS A 225 45.34 -23.45 -7.62
C LYS A 225 45.37 -24.00 -6.18
N GLY A 226 44.58 -25.03 -5.86
CA GLY A 226 44.50 -25.66 -4.54
C GLY A 226 43.76 -24.84 -3.48
N GLY A 227 42.94 -23.86 -3.88
CA GLY A 227 42.10 -23.07 -2.97
C GLY A 227 40.76 -23.73 -2.67
N THR A 228 40.14 -23.35 -1.56
CA THR A 228 38.75 -23.70 -1.23
C THR A 228 37.79 -22.63 -1.76
N ALA A 229 36.74 -23.07 -2.43
CA ALA A 229 35.72 -22.22 -3.00
C ALA A 229 34.60 -21.95 -2.00
N ILE A 230 34.38 -20.68 -1.64
CA ILE A 230 33.27 -20.25 -0.79
C ILE A 230 32.28 -19.48 -1.68
N VAL A 231 31.08 -20.01 -1.81
CA VAL A 231 29.98 -19.37 -2.55
C VAL A 231 29.02 -18.74 -1.55
N GLU A 232 28.93 -17.42 -1.58
CA GLU A 232 27.88 -16.71 -0.86
C GLU A 232 26.62 -16.69 -1.72
N GLY A 233 25.55 -17.29 -1.20
CA GLY A 233 24.26 -17.33 -1.86
C GLY A 233 23.72 -15.93 -2.14
N GLY A 234 23.52 -15.62 -3.42
CA GLY A 234 22.84 -14.41 -3.86
C GLY A 234 21.31 -14.55 -3.78
N THR A 235 20.60 -13.43 -3.59
CA THR A 235 19.15 -13.36 -3.79
C THR A 235 18.84 -13.13 -5.28
N PHE A 236 17.59 -13.25 -5.71
CA PHE A 236 17.21 -12.95 -7.10
C PHE A 236 17.66 -11.57 -7.61
N TRP A 237 17.94 -10.62 -6.71
CA TRP A 237 18.41 -9.28 -7.04
C TRP A 237 19.90 -9.04 -6.80
N THR A 238 20.58 -9.90 -6.03
CA THR A 238 22.02 -9.83 -5.75
C THR A 238 22.72 -10.99 -6.44
N LEU A 239 23.66 -10.67 -7.32
CA LEU A 239 24.50 -11.69 -7.93
C LEU A 239 25.25 -12.45 -6.83
N SER A 240 25.27 -13.78 -6.93
CA SER A 240 26.08 -14.65 -6.09
C SER A 240 27.53 -14.17 -6.15
N LYS A 241 28.18 -14.11 -5.00
CA LYS A 241 29.57 -13.71 -4.89
C LYS A 241 30.44 -14.93 -4.64
N PHE A 242 31.60 -14.91 -5.28
CA PHE A 242 32.61 -15.95 -5.16
C PHE A 242 33.81 -15.40 -4.40
N SER A 243 34.29 -16.16 -3.41
CA SER A 243 35.59 -15.92 -2.76
C SER A 243 36.42 -17.19 -2.77
N CYS A 244 37.71 -17.05 -3.07
CA CYS A 244 38.68 -18.14 -3.09
C CYS A 244 39.61 -17.98 -1.89
N GLU A 245 39.59 -18.93 -0.95
CA GLU A 245 40.49 -18.94 0.20
C GLU A 245 41.62 -19.95 -0.05
N LYS A 246 42.88 -19.52 0.09
CA LYS A 246 44.03 -20.44 -0.05
C LYS A 246 44.18 -21.22 1.25
N SER A 247 44.20 -22.55 1.17
CA SER A 247 44.64 -23.37 2.31
C SER A 247 46.13 -23.10 2.54
N ASN A 248 46.45 -22.45 3.66
CA ASN A 248 47.81 -22.40 4.19
C ASN A 248 48.24 -23.77 4.71
#